data_AF-A0AAV4X492-F1
#
_entry.id   AF-A0AAV4X492-F1
#
_cell.length_a   1.000
_cell.length_b   1.000
_cell.length_c   1.000
_cell.angle_alpha   90.00
_cell.angle_beta   90.00
_cell.angle_gamma   90.00
#
_symmetry.space_group_name_H-M   'P 1'
#
loop_
_entity.id
_entity.type
_entity.pdbx_description
1 polymer ?
#
loop_
_entity_poly.entity_id
_entity_poly.type
_entity_poly.pdbx_seq_one_letter_code
_entity_poly.pdbx_strand_id
1 'polypeptide(L)'
;MSGSSDQNAYSEKYTPEELGFQDEEGTIRIEDIVIPPAPPPALSTAVPESRLIITHLTVRNFKSYAGEQIIGPLNKNFTAVVGPNGSGKSNVIDALMFVFGQRAMHIRAKKISALIHKSDKFPNISSCSVSVNFAMIKDE
;
A
#
# COMPACT_ATOMS: atom_id res chain seq x y z
N MET A 1 14.45 -45.47 0.95
CA MET A 1 13.34 -46.06 0.18
C MET A 1 12.11 -46.07 1.07
N SER A 2 11.09 -45.27 0.75
CA SER A 2 9.64 -45.52 0.98
C SER A 2 8.90 -44.19 1.10
N GLY A 3 8.18 -43.79 0.06
CA GLY A 3 7.34 -42.59 0.06
C GLY A 3 6.70 -42.39 -1.31
N SER A 4 6.03 -43.42 -1.84
CA SER A 4 5.43 -43.38 -3.17
C SER A 4 4.37 -44.48 -3.33
N SER A 5 3.36 -44.51 -2.45
CA SER A 5 2.26 -45.48 -2.51
C SER A 5 0.86 -44.85 -2.53
N ASP A 6 0.70 -43.57 -2.20
CA ASP A 6 -0.65 -43.03 -1.93
C ASP A 6 -1.32 -42.31 -3.10
N GLN A 7 -0.61 -42.06 -4.22
CA GLN A 7 -1.22 -41.42 -5.39
C GLN A 7 -1.99 -42.40 -6.30
N ASN A 8 -1.68 -43.69 -6.29
CA ASN A 8 -2.32 -44.67 -7.18
C ASN A 8 -3.67 -45.19 -6.65
N ALA A 9 -3.96 -45.06 -5.34
CA ALA A 9 -5.18 -45.58 -4.74
C ALA A 9 -6.44 -44.74 -5.05
N TYR A 10 -6.27 -43.48 -5.43
CA TYR A 10 -7.37 -42.58 -5.79
C TYR A 10 -7.84 -42.76 -7.24
N SER A 11 -6.93 -43.06 -8.17
CA SER A 11 -7.26 -43.25 -9.58
C SER A 11 -7.98 -44.58 -9.89
N GLU A 12 -7.86 -45.58 -9.01
CA GLU A 12 -8.49 -46.90 -9.20
C GLU A 12 -9.97 -46.96 -8.77
N LYS A 13 -10.47 -45.96 -8.03
CA LYS A 13 -11.82 -45.97 -7.44
C LYS A 13 -12.87 -45.16 -8.19
N TYR A 14 -12.47 -44.29 -9.11
CA TYR A 14 -13.36 -43.37 -9.79
C TYR A 14 -13.16 -43.47 -11.29
N THR A 15 -14.26 -43.50 -12.03
CA THR A 15 -14.28 -43.44 -13.49
C THR A 15 -13.74 -42.08 -13.97
N PRO A 16 -13.20 -41.99 -15.20
CA PRO A 16 -12.79 -40.70 -15.78
C PRO A 16 -13.90 -39.65 -15.84
N GLU A 17 -15.16 -40.06 -15.75
CA GLU A 17 -16.34 -39.19 -15.74
C GLU A 17 -16.60 -38.57 -14.35
N GLU A 18 -16.22 -39.28 -13.28
CA GLU A 18 -16.24 -38.79 -11.89
C GLU A 18 -15.05 -37.88 -11.56
N LEU A 19 -13.98 -37.94 -12.37
CA LEU A 19 -12.81 -37.07 -12.30
C LEU A 19 -13.09 -35.79 -13.08
N GLY A 20 -13.53 -34.74 -12.40
CA GLY A 20 -13.89 -33.47 -13.03
C GLY A 20 -12.83 -32.91 -13.98
N PHE A 21 -13.27 -32.43 -15.14
CA PHE A 21 -12.40 -31.82 -16.13
C PHE A 21 -12.25 -30.32 -15.84
N GLN A 22 -11.01 -29.85 -15.80
CA GLN A 22 -10.71 -28.43 -15.75
C GLN A 22 -10.65 -27.87 -17.17
N ASP A 23 -11.46 -26.85 -17.48
CA ASP A 23 -11.40 -26.16 -18.77
C ASP A 23 -10.26 -25.13 -18.85
N GLU A 24 -10.04 -24.55 -20.03
CA GLU A 24 -8.99 -23.55 -20.27
C GLU A 24 -9.17 -22.27 -19.43
N GLU A 25 -10.39 -22.03 -18.92
CA GLU A 25 -10.73 -20.91 -18.04
C GLU A 25 -10.52 -21.25 -16.55
N GLY A 26 -10.10 -22.49 -16.25
CA GLY A 26 -9.83 -22.97 -14.90
C GLY A 26 -11.06 -23.45 -14.14
N THR A 27 -12.22 -23.53 -14.78
CA THR A 27 -13.48 -24.04 -14.21
C THR A 27 -13.42 -25.56 -14.15
N ILE A 28 -13.79 -26.15 -13.02
CA ILE A 28 -13.88 -27.62 -12.88
C ILE A 28 -15.33 -28.04 -13.13
N ARG A 29 -15.54 -28.95 -14.07
CA ARG A 29 -16.85 -29.52 -14.41
C ARG A 29 -16.90 -30.99 -13.97
N ILE A 30 -17.78 -31.30 -13.03
CA ILE A 30 -18.07 -32.66 -12.56
C ILE A 30 -19.57 -32.89 -12.80
N GLU A 31 -19.93 -33.63 -13.85
CA GLU A 31 -21.33 -33.85 -14.23
C GLU A 31 -22.12 -32.51 -14.31
N ASP A 32 -23.13 -32.33 -13.47
CA ASP A 32 -23.98 -31.14 -13.38
C ASP A 32 -23.39 -30.03 -12.46
N ILE A 33 -22.22 -30.26 -11.86
CA ILE A 33 -21.55 -29.34 -10.93
C ILE A 33 -20.49 -28.52 -11.67
N VAL A 34 -20.66 -27.19 -11.62
CA VAL A 34 -19.71 -26.21 -12.18
C VAL A 34 -19.02 -25.48 -11.03
N ILE A 35 -17.73 -25.72 -10.84
CA ILE A 35 -16.91 -25.03 -9.84
C ILE A 35 -16.15 -23.90 -10.56
N PRO A 36 -16.46 -22.62 -10.29
CA PRO A 36 -15.79 -21.50 -10.94
C PRO A 36 -14.29 -21.47 -10.58
N PRO A 37 -13.45 -20.90 -11.46
CA PRO A 37 -12.03 -20.73 -11.16
C PRO A 37 -11.85 -19.89 -9.90
N ALA A 38 -10.83 -20.22 -9.11
CA ALA A 38 -10.49 -19.44 -7.93
C ALA A 38 -10.25 -17.97 -8.37
N PRO A 39 -10.79 -16.98 -7.64
CA PRO A 39 -10.54 -15.59 -7.98
C PRO A 39 -9.02 -15.34 -7.99
N PRO A 40 -8.54 -14.47 -8.91
CA PRO A 40 -7.13 -14.11 -8.95
C PRO A 40 -6.67 -13.66 -7.56
N PRO A 41 -5.47 -14.05 -7.11
CA PRO A 41 -4.97 -13.62 -5.82
C PRO A 41 -4.99 -12.09 -5.76
N ALA A 42 -5.53 -11.54 -4.66
CA ALA A 42 -5.61 -10.09 -4.45
C ALA A 42 -4.24 -9.39 -4.45
N LEU A 43 -3.16 -10.18 -4.41
CA LEU A 43 -1.78 -9.77 -4.52
C LEU A 43 -1.12 -10.59 -5.62
N SER A 44 -0.70 -9.94 -6.71
CA SER A 44 0.12 -10.60 -7.73
C SER A 44 1.57 -10.64 -7.26
N THR A 45 2.20 -11.81 -7.34
CA THR A 45 3.66 -11.97 -7.18
C THR A 45 4.41 -11.59 -8.45
N ALA A 46 3.72 -11.24 -9.54
CA ALA A 46 4.35 -10.72 -10.73
C ALA A 46 5.04 -9.39 -10.39
N VAL A 47 6.35 -9.34 -10.56
CA VAL A 47 7.12 -8.10 -10.42
C VAL A 47 6.63 -7.16 -11.52
N PRO A 48 5.98 -6.04 -11.18
CA PRO A 48 5.52 -5.12 -12.21
C PRO A 48 6.74 -4.51 -12.92
N GLU A 49 6.72 -4.45 -14.25
CA GLU A 49 7.81 -3.86 -15.05
C GLU A 49 8.14 -2.41 -14.64
N SER A 50 7.16 -1.72 -14.06
CA SER A 50 7.33 -0.44 -13.43
C SER A 50 6.46 -0.29 -12.19
N ARG A 51 6.94 0.44 -11.18
CA ARG A 51 6.18 0.74 -9.96
C ARG A 51 6.16 2.24 -9.67
N LEU A 52 5.08 2.67 -9.06
CA LEU A 52 4.89 4.04 -8.59
C LEU A 52 5.65 4.24 -7.26
N ILE A 53 6.46 5.28 -7.19
CA ILE A 53 7.14 5.70 -5.95
C ILE A 53 6.79 7.14 -5.61
N ILE A 54 6.95 7.49 -4.34
CA ILE A 54 6.95 8.89 -3.91
C ILE A 54 8.39 9.41 -4.01
N THR A 55 8.59 10.54 -4.68
CA THR A 55 9.92 11.15 -4.83
C THR A 55 10.20 12.12 -3.69
N HIS A 56 9.24 12.97 -3.35
CA HIS A 56 9.34 13.93 -2.26
C HIS A 56 7.95 14.46 -1.89
N LEU A 57 7.88 15.10 -0.73
CA LEU A 57 6.71 15.85 -0.30
C LEU A 57 7.07 17.33 -0.18
N THR A 58 6.15 18.20 -0.58
CA THR A 58 6.22 19.63 -0.30
C THR A 58 5.19 19.97 0.75
N VAL A 59 5.64 20.48 1.88
CA VAL A 59 4.81 20.72 3.06
C VAL A 59 4.89 22.20 3.41
N ARG A 60 3.75 22.89 3.42
CA ARG A 60 3.69 24.31 3.74
C ARG A 60 2.83 24.57 4.96
N ASN A 61 3.42 25.18 5.98
CA ASN A 61 2.74 25.61 7.20
C ASN A 61 1.94 24.48 7.91
N PHE A 62 2.43 23.25 7.89
CA PHE A 62 1.72 22.08 8.43
C PHE A 62 2.33 21.62 9.76
N LYS A 63 1.53 21.60 10.83
CA LYS A 63 1.93 21.19 12.19
C LYS A 63 3.22 21.89 12.65
N SER A 64 4.33 21.15 12.78
CA SER A 64 5.63 21.73 13.20
C SER A 64 6.41 22.36 12.05
N TYR A 65 5.99 22.18 10.79
CA TYR A 65 6.66 22.73 9.62
C TYR A 65 6.18 24.16 9.36
N ALA A 66 7.04 25.13 9.62
CA ALA A 66 6.81 26.53 9.29
C ALA A 66 7.34 26.86 7.89
N GLY A 67 6.63 27.71 7.15
CA GLY A 67 6.99 28.03 5.77
C GLY A 67 6.86 26.80 4.86
N GLU A 68 7.56 26.81 3.74
CA GLU A 68 7.64 25.68 2.82
C GLU A 68 8.84 24.81 3.14
N GLN A 69 8.61 23.50 3.27
CA GLN A 69 9.60 22.49 3.58
C GLN A 69 9.50 21.35 2.57
N ILE A 70 10.63 20.89 2.06
CA ILE A 70 10.70 19.75 1.15
C ILE A 70 11.22 18.55 1.94
N ILE A 71 10.43 17.47 1.98
CA ILE A 71 10.80 16.20 2.60
C ILE A 71 11.20 15.24 1.49
N GLY A 72 12.50 14.96 1.40
CA GLY A 72 13.09 14.10 0.39
C GLY A 72 14.43 14.64 -0.09
N PRO A 73 14.99 14.06 -1.16
CA PRO A 73 14.42 12.97 -1.96
C PRO A 73 14.24 11.67 -1.15
N LEU A 74 13.13 10.98 -1.37
CA LEU A 74 12.87 9.65 -0.83
C LEU A 74 13.55 8.61 -1.72
N ASN A 75 14.20 7.64 -1.10
CA ASN A 75 14.82 6.53 -1.82
C ASN A 75 13.75 5.59 -2.40
N LYS A 76 14.00 5.09 -3.62
CA LYS A 76 13.08 4.21 -4.33
C LYS A 76 12.77 2.91 -3.60
N ASN A 77 13.66 2.41 -2.73
CA ASN A 77 13.48 1.16 -1.98
C ASN A 77 13.03 1.42 -0.55
N PHE A 78 13.83 2.15 0.23
CA PHE A 78 13.59 2.33 1.65
C PHE A 78 14.12 3.68 2.15
N THR A 79 13.29 4.42 2.89
CA THR A 79 13.68 5.66 3.55
C THR A 79 13.37 5.58 5.05
N ALA A 80 14.37 5.89 5.88
CA ALA A 80 14.19 6.04 7.32
C ALA A 80 14.08 7.52 7.71
N VAL A 81 13.10 7.85 8.55
CA VAL A 81 12.93 9.21 9.10
C VAL A 81 13.43 9.23 10.55
N VAL A 82 14.56 9.90 10.79
CA VAL A 82 15.25 9.94 12.10
C VAL A 82 15.50 11.38 12.57
N GLY A 83 15.81 11.55 13.86
CA GLY A 83 16.08 12.87 14.46
C GLY A 83 15.59 13.01 15.92
N PRO A 84 15.93 14.12 16.61
CA PRO A 84 15.65 14.34 18.03
C PRO A 84 14.15 14.33 18.39
N ASN A 85 13.81 14.11 19.65
CA ASN A 85 12.43 14.22 20.12
C ASN A 85 11.88 15.63 19.87
N GLY A 86 10.64 15.71 19.40
CA GLY A 86 9.99 16.98 19.05
C GLY A 86 10.37 17.57 17.67
N SER A 87 11.29 16.97 16.91
CA SER A 87 11.71 17.50 15.59
C SER A 87 10.66 17.38 14.47
N GLY A 88 9.46 16.87 14.77
CA GLY A 88 8.37 16.76 13.79
C GLY A 88 8.40 15.50 12.92
N LYS A 89 9.27 14.52 13.16
CA LYS A 89 9.34 13.25 12.39
C LYS A 89 7.99 12.58 12.16
N SER A 90 7.17 12.51 13.20
CA SER A 90 5.87 11.87 13.11
C SER A 90 4.86 12.70 12.32
N ASN A 91 5.13 13.99 12.10
CA ASN A 91 4.29 14.83 11.23
C ASN A 91 4.49 14.50 9.75
N VAL A 92 5.57 13.78 9.36
CA VAL A 92 5.74 13.25 8.00
C VAL A 92 4.60 12.27 7.66
N ILE A 93 4.33 11.31 8.55
CA ILE A 93 3.24 10.37 8.33
C ILE A 93 1.86 11.05 8.42
N ASP A 94 1.71 12.04 9.30
CA ASP A 94 0.47 12.83 9.35
C ASP A 94 0.22 13.60 8.05
N ALA A 95 1.28 14.12 7.41
CA ALA A 95 1.19 14.82 6.13
C ALA A 95 0.75 13.86 5.01
N LEU A 96 1.30 12.64 4.97
CA LEU A 96 0.86 11.59 4.04
C LEU A 96 -0.60 11.22 4.27
N MET A 97 -1.01 10.99 5.52
CA MET A 97 -2.39 10.67 5.88
C MET A 97 -3.36 11.79 5.49
N PHE A 98 -2.94 13.05 5.65
CA PHE A 98 -3.71 14.22 5.23
C PHE A 98 -3.95 14.24 3.72
N VAL A 99 -2.92 13.99 2.90
CA VAL A 99 -3.06 13.93 1.43
C VAL A 99 -3.98 12.80 0.99
N PHE A 100 -3.88 11.62 1.61
CA PHE A 100 -4.73 10.47 1.28
C PHE A 100 -6.13 10.52 1.89
N GLY A 101 -6.55 11.66 2.44
CA GLY A 101 -7.94 11.88 2.87
C GLY A 101 -8.35 11.06 4.10
N GLN A 102 -7.39 10.61 4.92
CA GLN A 102 -7.72 9.91 6.17
C GLN A 102 -8.48 10.83 7.12
N ARG A 103 -9.41 10.27 7.91
CA ARG A 103 -10.16 11.03 8.90
C ARG A 103 -9.20 11.69 9.90
N ALA A 104 -9.49 12.94 10.30
CA ALA A 104 -8.63 13.73 11.21
C ALA A 104 -8.30 13.02 12.54
N MET A 105 -9.18 12.12 13.01
CA MET A 105 -8.94 11.27 14.18
C MET A 105 -7.69 10.38 14.02
N HIS A 106 -7.40 9.94 12.79
CA HIS A 106 -6.20 9.15 12.47
C HIS A 106 -4.98 10.07 12.27
N ILE A 107 -5.20 11.34 11.91
CA ILE A 107 -4.16 12.39 11.76
C ILE A 107 -3.85 13.06 13.10
N ARG A 108 -3.92 12.35 14.24
CA ARG A 108 -3.51 12.82 15.59
C ARG A 108 -3.85 14.30 15.87
N ALA A 109 -5.04 14.72 15.46
CA ALA A 109 -5.48 16.11 15.49
C ALA A 109 -6.94 16.15 15.94
N LYS A 110 -7.23 16.97 16.96
CA LYS A 110 -8.58 17.11 17.50
C LYS A 110 -9.52 17.88 16.55
N LYS A 111 -8.97 18.76 15.72
CA LYS A 111 -9.69 19.62 14.76
C LYS A 111 -8.81 19.82 13.53
N ILE A 112 -9.41 20.02 12.35
CA ILE A 112 -8.68 20.28 11.09
C ILE A 112 -7.80 21.53 11.21
N SER A 113 -8.27 22.57 11.90
CA SER A 113 -7.49 23.81 12.13
C SER A 113 -6.23 23.61 12.98
N ALA A 114 -6.09 22.47 13.68
CA ALA A 114 -4.87 22.11 14.39
C ALA A 114 -3.77 21.56 13.48
N LEU A 115 -4.07 21.34 12.19
CA LEU A 115 -3.06 20.99 11.17
C LEU A 115 -2.25 22.19 10.71
N ILE A 116 -2.77 23.41 10.89
CA ILE A 116 -2.09 24.65 10.52
C ILE A 116 -1.00 24.98 11.55
N HIS A 117 0.19 25.32 11.09
CA HIS A 117 1.32 25.70 11.94
C HIS A 117 0.99 26.92 12.79
N LYS A 118 1.38 26.87 14.06
CA LYS A 118 1.23 27.98 15.02
C LYS A 118 2.50 28.08 15.86
N SER A 119 3.14 29.24 15.82
CA SER A 119 4.26 29.59 16.70
C SER A 119 4.39 31.10 16.81
N ASP A 120 5.06 31.58 17.86
CA ASP A 120 5.27 33.02 18.08
C ASP A 120 6.07 33.69 16.96
N LYS A 121 6.92 32.92 16.27
CA LYS A 121 7.69 33.39 15.12
C LYS A 121 6.85 33.58 13.86
N PHE A 122 5.69 32.90 13.77
CA PHE A 122 4.80 32.93 12.61
C PHE A 122 3.33 33.11 13.04
N PRO A 123 2.95 34.30 13.53
CA PRO A 123 1.64 34.51 14.18
C PRO A 123 0.45 34.57 13.22
N ASN A 124 0.66 34.76 11.91
CA ASN A 124 -0.40 35.05 10.93
C ASN A 124 -0.52 34.00 9.82
N ILE A 125 -0.67 32.73 10.20
CA ILE A 125 -0.89 31.63 9.26
C ILE A 125 -2.36 31.19 9.31
N SER A 126 -3.07 31.33 8.19
CA SER A 126 -4.48 30.96 8.05
C SER A 126 -4.72 29.64 7.31
N SER A 127 -3.70 29.10 6.62
CA SER A 127 -3.82 27.88 5.84
C SER A 127 -2.50 27.09 5.80
N CYS A 128 -2.65 25.80 5.49
CA CYS A 128 -1.54 24.87 5.26
C CYS A 128 -1.82 24.05 4.01
N SER A 129 -0.77 23.56 3.35
CA SER A 129 -0.89 22.67 2.20
C SER A 129 0.16 21.57 2.27
N VAL A 130 -0.20 20.41 1.71
CA VAL A 130 0.70 19.27 1.56
C VAL A 130 0.54 18.74 0.15
N SER A 131 1.66 18.54 -0.53
CA SER A 131 1.72 17.96 -1.88
C SER A 131 2.66 16.77 -1.85
N VAL A 132 2.24 15.66 -2.47
CA VAL A 132 3.03 14.43 -2.58
C VAL A 132 3.31 14.21 -4.07
N ASN A 133 4.58 14.13 -4.44
CA ASN A 133 4.98 13.93 -5.83
C ASN A 133 5.30 12.46 -6.09
N PHE A 134 4.65 11.88 -7.10
CA PHE A 134 4.83 10.49 -7.50
C PHE A 134 5.59 10.39 -8.83
N ALA A 135 6.32 9.30 -9.02
CA ALA A 135 6.98 8.97 -10.27
C ALA A 135 6.91 7.46 -10.53
N MET A 136 6.79 7.07 -11.81
CA MET A 136 6.94 5.69 -12.23
C MET A 136 8.42 5.37 -12.42
N ILE A 137 8.88 4.24 -11.87
CA ILE A 137 10.25 3.76 -12.05
C ILE A 137 10.24 2.30 -12.53
N LYS A 138 11.31 1.89 -13.20
CA LYS A 138 11.61 0.47 -13.45
C LYS A 138 12.67 0.05 -12.43
N ASP A 139 12.48 -1.10 -11.80
CA ASP A 139 13.53 -1.71 -10.99
C ASP A 139 14.53 -2.35 -11.96
N GLU A 140 15.79 -1.90 -11.91
CA GLU A 140 16.92 -2.48 -12.65
C GLU A 140 17.41 -3.76 -11.99
#